data_AF-M4CWK0-F1
#
_entry.id   AF-M4CWK0-F1
#
_cell.length_a   1.000
_cell.length_b   1.000
_cell.length_c   1.000
_cell.angle_alpha   90.00
_cell.angle_beta   90.00
_cell.angle_gamma   90.00
#
_symmetry.space_group_name_H-M   'P 1'
#
loop_
_entity.id
_entity.type
_entity.pdbx_description
1 polymer ?
#
loop_
_entity_poly.entity_id
_entity_poly.type
_entity_poly.pdbx_seq_one_letter_code
_entity_poly.pdbx_strand_id
1 'polypeptide(L)'
;MADSIKERYVVGYALAEKKQNSFIQPSLIEHSRRRGIDLIKLDPAKSLLEQGNLDCVIHKLYDVVWKENLSQFREKCPRVPVVDSPEAIERLHNRVSMLEVITQLTFPVSESERFGVPKQVVVMDENVLSRDGALGELEFPVIAKPLDADGSAKSHKMFLIYDQEGMKILKAPIVLQEFVNHGGVIFKVYVVGDYVKCVKRRSLPDISEEKIGTSKGSLPFSQISNLTATQEEKNKEYGEDRSLEKVEMPPSRFLEELAKAMRRSMGLNLFNFDVIRDARDGDRYLIIDINYFPGYAKMPCYEPVLTDFFWDMISNLTAQEEKNKEYGEDRSLEKVEMPPTSFLEELAKAMRKSMGLNLFNFDVIRDARDASRYLVIDINYFPGYAKMPSYEPVLTEFFWDMVTKKNHV
;
A
#
# COMPACT_ATOMS: atom_id res chain seq x y z
N MET A 1 23.73 -17.02 -38.21
CA MET A 1 22.99 -17.23 -36.95
C MET A 1 22.07 -16.04 -36.80
N ALA A 2 20.78 -16.23 -37.06
CA ALA A 2 19.80 -15.18 -36.86
C ALA A 2 19.63 -15.01 -35.35
N ASP A 3 20.03 -13.86 -34.81
CA ASP A 3 19.61 -13.47 -33.47
C ASP A 3 18.09 -13.53 -33.46
N SER A 4 17.53 -14.49 -32.71
CA SER A 4 16.10 -14.47 -32.41
C SER A 4 15.80 -13.09 -31.83
N ILE A 5 14.92 -12.32 -32.47
CA ILE A 5 14.46 -11.04 -31.94
C ILE A 5 13.89 -11.37 -30.57
N LYS A 6 14.65 -11.06 -29.52
CA LYS A 6 14.19 -11.21 -28.14
C LYS A 6 13.02 -10.25 -28.03
N GLU A 7 11.81 -10.78 -27.86
CA GLU A 7 10.61 -9.98 -27.69
C GLU A 7 10.90 -8.96 -26.58
N ARG A 8 10.83 -7.68 -26.92
CA ARG A 8 11.18 -6.58 -26.02
C ARG A 8 9.89 -6.05 -25.43
N TYR A 9 9.85 -5.96 -24.11
CA TYR A 9 8.70 -5.40 -23.41
C TYR A 9 8.87 -3.89 -23.19
N VAL A 10 7.78 -3.15 -23.26
CA VAL A 10 7.73 -1.70 -23.12
C VAL A 10 7.03 -1.34 -21.81
N VAL A 11 7.77 -0.74 -20.89
CA VAL A 11 7.22 -0.15 -19.66
C VAL A 11 7.13 1.36 -19.83
N GLY A 12 5.91 1.86 -19.99
CA GLY A 12 5.64 3.29 -20.02
C GLY A 12 5.68 3.90 -18.63
N TYR A 13 6.38 5.02 -18.44
CA TYR A 13 6.42 5.74 -17.17
C TYR A 13 5.91 7.18 -17.28
N ALA A 14 5.08 7.58 -16.33
CA ALA A 14 4.59 8.96 -16.19
C ALA A 14 4.86 9.47 -14.77
N LEU A 15 5.89 10.31 -14.63
CA LEU A 15 6.41 10.76 -13.35
C LEU A 15 6.67 12.27 -13.39
N ALA A 16 6.45 12.96 -12.28
CA ALA A 16 6.90 14.34 -12.13
C ALA A 16 8.43 14.45 -12.33
N GLU A 17 8.90 15.58 -12.85
CA GLU A 17 10.30 15.77 -13.25
C GLU A 17 11.30 15.45 -12.13
N LYS A 18 11.03 15.93 -10.91
CA LYS A 18 11.86 15.63 -9.73
C LYS A 18 11.97 14.12 -9.45
N LYS A 19 10.88 13.38 -9.65
CA LYS A 19 10.85 11.93 -9.47
C LYS A 19 11.59 11.23 -10.60
N GLN A 20 11.36 11.62 -11.85
CA GLN A 20 12.09 11.10 -13.01
C GLN A 20 13.61 11.24 -12.79
N ASN A 21 14.07 12.44 -12.42
CA ASN A 21 15.49 12.74 -12.23
C ASN A 21 16.15 12.00 -11.04
N SER A 22 15.36 11.47 -10.10
CA SER A 22 15.88 10.73 -8.94
C SER A 22 15.70 9.21 -9.06
N PHE A 23 14.93 8.75 -10.03
CA PHE A 23 14.50 7.35 -10.13
C PHE A 23 14.85 6.70 -11.47
N ILE A 24 14.57 7.37 -12.59
CA ILE A 24 14.89 6.90 -13.94
C ILE A 24 16.36 7.24 -14.24
N GLN A 25 17.27 6.61 -13.51
CA GLN A 25 18.71 6.78 -13.71
C GLN A 25 19.21 5.94 -14.90
N PRO A 26 20.33 6.34 -15.53
CA PRO A 26 20.96 5.52 -16.57
C PRO A 26 21.23 4.07 -16.15
N SER A 27 21.54 3.83 -14.87
CA SER A 27 21.75 2.48 -14.33
C SER A 27 20.49 1.60 -14.43
N LEU A 28 19.32 2.14 -14.08
CA LEU A 28 18.05 1.41 -14.16
C LEU A 28 17.66 1.14 -15.61
N ILE A 29 17.83 2.13 -16.50
CA ILE A 29 17.54 1.99 -17.94
C ILE A 29 18.39 0.87 -18.52
N GLU A 30 19.70 0.90 -18.29
CA GLU A 30 20.63 -0.10 -18.82
C GLU A 30 20.36 -1.49 -18.24
N HIS A 31 20.07 -1.58 -16.93
CA HIS A 31 19.74 -2.85 -16.30
C HIS A 31 18.44 -3.46 -16.88
N SER A 32 17.39 -2.65 -17.04
CA SER A 32 16.12 -3.07 -17.65
C SER A 32 16.32 -3.51 -19.10
N ARG A 33 17.11 -2.74 -19.86
CA ARG A 33 17.39 -3.01 -21.27
C ARG A 33 18.04 -4.38 -21.48
N ARG A 34 18.98 -4.76 -20.60
CA ARG A 34 19.65 -6.08 -20.61
C ARG A 34 18.69 -7.23 -20.35
N ARG A 35 17.63 -6.99 -19.57
CA ARG A 35 16.53 -7.95 -19.35
C ARG A 35 15.46 -7.92 -20.45
N GLY A 36 15.65 -7.11 -21.49
CA GLY A 36 14.69 -7.01 -22.61
C GLY A 36 13.53 -6.05 -22.34
N ILE A 37 13.66 -5.16 -21.36
CA ILE A 37 12.64 -4.16 -21.01
C ILE A 37 13.10 -2.76 -21.43
N ASP A 38 12.29 -2.07 -22.21
CA ASP A 38 12.47 -0.67 -22.57
C ASP A 38 11.61 0.24 -21.70
N LEU A 39 12.25 1.19 -21.02
CA LEU A 39 11.56 2.22 -20.23
C LEU A 39 11.30 3.44 -21.10
N ILE A 40 10.04 3.78 -21.34
CA ILE A 40 9.66 4.89 -22.22
C ILE A 40 8.90 5.95 -21.43
N LYS A 41 9.31 7.21 -21.56
CA LYS A 41 8.58 8.34 -20.97
C LYS A 41 7.26 8.54 -21.72
N LEU A 42 6.17 8.54 -20.98
CA LEU A 42 4.85 8.88 -21.48
C LEU A 42 4.61 10.39 -21.39
N ASP A 43 3.87 10.92 -22.36
CA ASP A 43 3.34 12.27 -22.40
C ASP A 43 1.95 12.30 -21.74
N PRO A 44 1.80 12.91 -20.55
CA PRO A 44 0.51 12.96 -19.84
C PRO A 44 -0.57 13.74 -20.59
N ALA A 45 -0.19 14.60 -21.54
CA ALA A 45 -1.12 15.41 -22.31
C ALA A 45 -1.73 14.67 -23.51
N LYS A 46 -1.28 13.45 -23.81
CA LYS A 46 -1.75 12.62 -24.93
C LYS A 46 -2.44 11.36 -24.43
N SER A 47 -3.35 10.82 -25.23
CA SER A 47 -3.99 9.53 -24.96
C SER A 47 -2.94 8.42 -24.83
N LEU A 48 -3.05 7.56 -23.83
CA LEU A 48 -2.12 6.43 -23.66
C LEU A 48 -2.19 5.43 -24.82
N LEU A 49 -3.37 5.30 -25.45
CA LEU A 49 -3.60 4.39 -26.57
C LEU A 49 -2.84 4.80 -27.84
N GLU A 50 -2.45 6.06 -27.93
CA GLU A 50 -1.71 6.63 -29.07
C GLU A 50 -0.19 6.58 -28.85
N GLN A 51 0.25 6.14 -27.67
CA GLN A 51 1.66 6.18 -27.26
C GLN A 51 2.39 4.83 -27.43
N GLY A 52 1.82 3.96 -28.28
CA GLY A 52 2.40 2.67 -28.67
C GLY A 52 1.83 1.49 -27.87
N ASN A 53 2.35 0.29 -28.18
CA ASN A 53 2.02 -0.93 -27.44
C ASN A 53 2.80 -0.93 -26.12
N LEU A 54 2.10 -0.80 -25.01
CA LEU A 54 2.66 -0.81 -23.67
C LEU A 54 2.37 -2.16 -23.01
N ASP A 55 3.38 -2.75 -22.39
CA ASP A 55 3.27 -4.01 -21.63
C ASP A 55 3.09 -3.76 -20.13
N CYS A 56 3.38 -2.55 -19.66
CA CYS A 56 3.11 -2.10 -18.30
C CYS A 56 3.13 -0.56 -18.25
N VAL A 57 2.33 0.03 -17.36
CA VAL A 57 2.35 1.47 -17.07
C VAL A 57 2.72 1.68 -15.61
N ILE A 58 3.76 2.47 -15.33
CA ILE A 58 4.06 2.94 -13.98
C ILE A 58 3.82 4.45 -13.89
N HIS A 59 3.25 4.91 -12.78
CA HIS A 59 2.95 6.33 -12.66
C HIS A 59 2.99 6.86 -11.23
N LYS A 60 3.19 8.18 -11.14
CA LYS A 60 3.08 8.96 -9.92
C LYS A 60 2.62 10.37 -10.26
N LEU A 61 1.45 10.45 -10.89
CA LEU A 61 0.74 11.69 -11.22
C LEU A 61 -0.68 11.59 -10.66
N TYR A 62 -1.25 12.74 -10.29
CA TYR A 62 -2.48 12.80 -9.50
C TYR A 62 -3.55 13.70 -10.10
N ASP A 63 -3.23 14.37 -11.22
CA ASP A 63 -4.16 15.27 -11.88
C ASP A 63 -5.35 14.52 -12.48
N VAL A 64 -6.48 15.21 -12.56
CA VAL A 64 -7.76 14.64 -13.01
C VAL A 64 -7.67 14.13 -14.44
N VAL A 65 -6.95 14.85 -15.30
CA VAL A 65 -6.77 14.48 -16.72
C VAL A 65 -5.99 13.16 -16.84
N TRP A 66 -4.92 13.00 -16.06
CA TRP A 66 -4.16 11.76 -16.03
C TRP A 66 -4.98 10.57 -15.53
N LYS A 67 -5.77 10.75 -14.47
CA LYS A 67 -6.65 9.69 -13.93
C LYS A 67 -7.67 9.23 -14.97
N GLU A 68 -8.28 10.16 -15.69
CA GLU A 68 -9.23 9.87 -16.77
C GLU A 68 -8.56 9.10 -17.92
N ASN A 69 -7.36 9.53 -18.32
CA ASN A 69 -6.56 8.85 -19.34
C ASN A 69 -6.21 7.41 -18.93
N LEU A 70 -5.83 7.19 -17.67
CA LEU A 70 -5.61 5.84 -17.12
C LEU A 70 -6.90 5.00 -17.11
N SER A 71 -8.05 5.59 -16.77
CA SER A 71 -9.34 4.88 -16.78
C SER A 71 -9.67 4.38 -18.18
N GLN A 72 -9.62 5.26 -19.19
CA GLN A 72 -9.88 4.90 -20.58
C GLN A 72 -8.89 3.87 -21.12
N PHE A 73 -7.61 3.97 -20.72
CA PHE A 73 -6.61 2.99 -21.08
C PHE A 73 -6.91 1.61 -20.45
N ARG A 74 -7.28 1.55 -19.17
CA ARG A 74 -7.63 0.30 -18.48
C ARG A 74 -8.88 -0.36 -19.07
N GLU A 75 -9.85 0.42 -19.53
CA GLU A 75 -11.06 -0.11 -20.18
C GLU A 75 -10.74 -0.79 -21.51
N LYS A 76 -9.87 -0.19 -22.32
CA LYS A 76 -9.53 -0.71 -23.67
C LYS A 76 -8.37 -1.71 -23.66
N CYS A 77 -7.49 -1.60 -22.68
CA CYS A 77 -6.31 -2.46 -22.50
C CYS A 77 -6.32 -3.09 -21.08
N PRO A 78 -7.37 -3.85 -20.70
CA PRO A 78 -7.54 -4.35 -19.32
C PRO A 78 -6.45 -5.35 -18.90
N ARG A 79 -5.68 -5.86 -19.86
CA ARG A 79 -4.57 -6.78 -19.62
C ARG A 79 -3.26 -6.08 -19.33
N VAL A 80 -3.12 -4.80 -19.69
CA VAL A 80 -1.89 -4.06 -19.42
C VAL A 80 -1.91 -3.60 -17.96
N PRO A 81 -0.95 -4.02 -17.13
CA PRO A 81 -0.92 -3.66 -15.73
C PRO A 81 -0.61 -2.17 -15.57
N VAL A 82 -1.39 -1.50 -14.73
CA VAL A 82 -1.17 -0.12 -14.30
C VAL A 82 -0.74 -0.12 -12.84
N VAL A 83 0.51 0.25 -12.60
CA VAL A 83 1.15 0.25 -11.27
C VAL A 83 1.20 1.66 -10.70
N ASP A 84 0.50 1.96 -9.61
CA ASP A 84 -0.64 1.24 -9.00
C ASP A 84 -1.98 1.92 -9.34
N SER A 85 -3.11 1.35 -8.94
CA SER A 85 -4.42 1.94 -9.24
C SER A 85 -4.57 3.32 -8.58
N PRO A 86 -5.08 4.36 -9.29
CA PRO A 86 -5.31 5.67 -8.68
C PRO A 86 -6.16 5.61 -7.40
N GLU A 87 -7.17 4.75 -7.38
CA GLU A 87 -8.10 4.58 -6.26
C GLU A 87 -7.39 4.00 -5.01
N ALA A 88 -6.48 3.04 -5.21
CA ALA A 88 -5.65 2.50 -4.14
C ALA A 88 -4.68 3.55 -3.58
N ILE A 89 -4.11 4.38 -4.45
CA ILE A 89 -3.16 5.42 -4.08
C ILE A 89 -3.84 6.55 -3.29
N GLU A 90 -5.07 6.93 -3.64
CA GLU A 90 -5.82 8.00 -2.96
C GLU A 90 -5.99 7.77 -1.46
N ARG A 91 -6.09 6.50 -1.02
CA ARG A 91 -6.18 6.15 0.40
C ARG A 91 -4.98 6.62 1.22
N LEU A 92 -3.84 6.85 0.57
CA LEU A 92 -2.61 7.34 1.20
C LEU A 92 -2.50 8.87 1.24
N HIS A 93 -3.38 9.63 0.59
CA HIS A 93 -3.31 11.09 0.61
C HIS A 93 -3.82 11.71 1.91
N ASN A 94 -4.53 10.94 2.73
CA ASN A 94 -5.01 11.35 4.04
C ASN A 94 -4.28 10.57 5.14
N ARG A 95 -3.59 11.27 6.05
CA ARG A 95 -2.79 10.65 7.13
C ARG A 95 -3.61 9.81 8.11
N VAL A 96 -4.92 10.04 8.20
CA VAL A 96 -5.81 9.29 9.08
C VAL A 96 -6.07 7.92 8.46
N SER A 97 -6.65 7.91 7.25
CA SER A 97 -6.94 6.66 6.53
C SER A 97 -5.70 5.84 6.21
N MET A 98 -4.55 6.51 6.04
CA MET A 98 -3.25 5.87 5.83
C MET A 98 -2.92 4.86 6.94
N LEU A 99 -3.04 5.26 8.21
CA LEU A 99 -2.65 4.43 9.35
C LEU A 99 -3.80 3.52 9.85
N GLU A 100 -5.05 3.86 9.54
CA GLU A 100 -6.21 3.00 9.82
C GLU A 100 -6.09 1.61 9.17
N VAL A 101 -5.45 1.50 8.01
CA VAL A 101 -5.19 0.19 7.39
C VAL A 101 -4.44 -0.73 8.35
N ILE A 102 -3.47 -0.20 9.09
CA ILE A 102 -2.62 -0.99 10.01
C ILE A 102 -3.45 -1.58 11.15
N THR A 103 -4.44 -0.85 11.67
CA THR A 103 -5.25 -1.31 12.81
C THR A 103 -6.19 -2.45 12.43
N GLN A 104 -6.42 -2.66 11.13
CA GLN A 104 -7.28 -3.73 10.60
C GLN A 104 -6.51 -4.97 10.14
N LEU A 105 -5.16 -4.91 10.11
CA LEU A 105 -4.36 -6.04 9.65
C LEU A 105 -4.42 -7.20 10.64
N THR A 106 -4.63 -8.40 10.12
CA THR A 106 -4.51 -9.65 10.85
C THR A 106 -3.61 -10.60 10.06
N PHE A 107 -2.49 -11.00 10.66
CA PHE A 107 -1.60 -12.03 10.12
C PHE A 107 -0.90 -12.72 11.29
N PRO A 108 -0.41 -13.97 11.09
CA PRO A 108 0.32 -14.67 12.14
C PRO A 108 1.62 -13.94 12.42
N VAL A 109 1.60 -13.10 13.45
CA VAL A 109 2.82 -12.60 14.07
C VAL A 109 3.40 -13.75 14.89
N SER A 110 4.72 -13.90 14.91
CA SER A 110 5.37 -14.78 15.90
C SER A 110 4.93 -14.40 17.33
N GLU A 111 5.04 -15.32 18.28
CA GLU A 111 4.42 -15.15 19.61
C GLU A 111 4.88 -13.89 20.38
N SER A 112 6.05 -13.31 20.05
CA SER A 112 6.62 -12.16 20.77
C SER A 112 6.38 -10.79 20.12
N GLU A 113 6.50 -10.66 18.80
CA GLU A 113 6.44 -9.35 18.14
C GLU A 113 5.02 -8.79 18.14
N ARG A 114 4.92 -7.48 18.35
CA ARG A 114 3.67 -6.74 18.30
C ARG A 114 3.83 -5.55 17.37
N PHE A 115 2.76 -5.22 16.65
CA PHE A 115 2.74 -4.03 15.82
C PHE A 115 1.53 -3.16 16.11
N GLY A 116 1.61 -1.90 15.72
CA GLY A 116 0.50 -0.97 15.82
C GLY A 116 0.88 0.39 15.26
N VAL A 117 0.09 1.40 15.64
CA VAL A 117 0.33 2.80 15.31
C VAL A 117 0.33 3.61 16.61
N PRO A 118 1.12 4.69 16.72
CA PRO A 118 1.03 5.56 17.89
C PRO A 118 -0.36 6.19 18.00
N LYS A 119 -0.78 6.58 19.21
CA LYS A 119 -2.04 7.29 19.39
C LYS A 119 -2.02 8.59 18.59
N GLN A 120 -3.16 8.97 17.99
CA GLN A 120 -3.26 10.21 17.23
C GLN A 120 -4.64 10.84 17.33
N VAL A 121 -4.68 12.17 17.24
CA VAL A 121 -5.89 13.00 17.22
C VAL A 121 -5.82 13.94 16.03
N VAL A 122 -6.96 14.14 15.37
CA VAL A 122 -7.09 15.03 14.22
C VAL A 122 -7.77 16.30 14.65
N VAL A 123 -7.14 17.43 14.39
CA VAL A 123 -7.67 18.74 14.71
C VAL A 123 -7.98 19.47 13.41
N MET A 124 -9.27 19.66 13.14
CA MET A 124 -9.77 20.31 11.92
C MET A 124 -9.89 21.83 12.04
N ASP A 125 -10.10 22.34 13.26
CA ASP A 125 -10.32 23.77 13.53
C ASP A 125 -9.19 24.33 14.42
N GLU A 126 -8.58 25.43 13.98
CA GLU A 126 -7.53 26.14 14.70
C GLU A 126 -8.00 26.64 16.07
N ASN A 127 -9.30 26.92 16.24
CA ASN A 127 -9.87 27.35 17.52
C ASN A 127 -9.78 26.26 18.59
N VAL A 128 -9.67 24.99 18.20
CA VAL A 128 -9.52 23.87 19.14
C VAL A 128 -8.10 23.79 19.66
N LEU A 129 -7.09 24.12 18.84
CA LEU A 129 -5.66 24.05 19.21
C LEU A 129 -5.29 24.94 20.41
N SER A 130 -6.05 26.02 20.64
CA SER A 130 -5.82 26.95 21.75
C SER A 130 -6.58 26.58 23.03
N ARG A 131 -7.45 25.56 23.01
CA ARG A 131 -8.24 25.12 24.16
C ARG A 131 -7.58 23.94 24.88
N ASP A 132 -7.76 23.87 26.20
CA ASP A 132 -7.46 22.68 26.97
C ASP A 132 -8.34 21.52 26.48
N GLY A 133 -7.72 20.45 26.00
CA GLY A 133 -8.40 19.27 25.44
C GLY A 133 -8.13 18.99 23.96
N ALA A 134 -7.39 19.84 23.24
CA ALA A 134 -7.00 19.58 21.85
C ALA A 134 -6.25 18.25 21.65
N LEU A 135 -5.56 17.79 22.70
CA LEU A 135 -4.80 16.54 22.73
C LEU A 135 -5.65 15.29 22.94
N GLY A 136 -6.91 15.42 23.39
CA GLY A 136 -7.70 14.27 23.82
C GLY A 136 -6.97 13.47 24.91
N GLU A 137 -6.62 12.21 24.59
CA GLU A 137 -5.87 11.31 25.47
C GLU A 137 -4.33 11.37 25.28
N LEU A 138 -3.84 12.26 24.43
CA LEU A 138 -2.40 12.39 24.19
C LEU A 138 -1.72 13.17 25.30
N GLU A 139 -0.48 12.81 25.58
CA GLU A 139 0.40 13.53 26.50
C GLU A 139 1.55 14.17 25.73
N PHE A 140 2.06 15.29 26.23
CA PHE A 140 3.25 15.90 25.67
C PHE A 140 4.50 15.05 25.96
N PRO A 141 5.48 15.01 25.05
CA PRO A 141 5.50 15.73 23.78
C PRO A 141 4.72 15.01 22.66
N VAL A 142 4.20 15.79 21.70
CA VAL A 142 3.51 15.25 20.52
C VAL A 142 4.16 15.71 19.22
N ILE A 143 4.07 14.88 18.19
CA ILE A 143 4.45 15.23 16.83
C ILE A 143 3.24 15.84 16.12
N ALA A 144 3.38 17.06 15.63
CA ALA A 144 2.38 17.72 14.79
C ALA A 144 2.74 17.58 13.31
N LYS A 145 1.82 17.05 12.49
CA LYS A 145 1.98 16.80 11.06
C LYS A 145 0.76 17.34 10.28
N PRO A 146 0.93 18.06 9.16
CA PRO A 146 -0.20 18.47 8.32
C PRO A 146 -1.07 17.28 7.91
N LEU A 147 -2.39 17.43 7.85
CA LEU A 147 -3.30 16.33 7.50
C LEU A 147 -3.05 15.76 6.10
N ASP A 148 -2.72 16.64 5.14
CA ASP A 148 -2.40 16.25 3.78
C ASP A 148 -1.05 15.52 3.71
N ALA A 149 -1.02 14.39 2.99
CA ALA A 149 0.19 13.57 2.75
C ALA A 149 0.55 13.46 1.26
N ASP A 150 0.26 14.51 0.47
CA ASP A 150 0.46 14.53 -0.98
C ASP A 150 1.93 14.70 -1.44
N GLY A 151 2.88 14.81 -0.51
CA GLY A 151 4.30 15.01 -0.80
C GLY A 151 4.67 16.43 -1.27
N SER A 152 3.75 17.39 -1.17
CA SER A 152 4.04 18.81 -1.40
C SER A 152 4.98 19.36 -0.32
N ALA A 153 5.71 20.45 -0.61
CA ALA A 153 6.59 21.08 0.39
C ALA A 153 5.83 21.57 1.64
N LYS A 154 4.52 21.79 1.54
CA LYS A 154 3.65 22.15 2.68
C LYS A 154 3.34 20.94 3.57
N SER A 155 3.19 19.74 3.00
CA SER A 155 2.91 18.48 3.73
C SER A 155 4.04 17.98 4.65
N HIS A 156 5.24 18.57 4.56
CA HIS A 156 6.43 18.16 5.31
C HIS A 156 6.83 19.08 6.47
N LYS A 157 6.05 20.13 6.77
CA LYS A 157 6.32 21.00 7.94
C LYS A 157 5.86 20.32 9.23
N MET A 158 6.75 19.53 9.82
CA MET A 158 6.49 18.81 11.08
C MET A 158 7.18 19.49 12.27
N PHE A 159 6.52 19.42 13.41
CA PHE A 159 6.98 19.99 14.67
C PHE A 159 6.90 18.95 15.78
N LEU A 160 7.84 19.03 16.71
CA LEU A 160 7.74 18.38 18.01
C LEU A 160 7.25 19.44 19.00
N ILE A 161 6.14 19.16 19.67
CA ILE A 161 5.46 20.10 20.57
C ILE A 161 5.63 19.60 22.00
N TYR A 162 6.15 20.47 22.88
CA TYR A 162 6.43 20.13 24.28
C TYR A 162 5.36 20.60 25.25
N ASP A 163 4.58 21.63 24.88
CA ASP A 163 3.55 22.19 25.74
C ASP A 163 2.44 22.89 24.94
N GLN A 164 1.43 23.40 25.67
CA GLN A 164 0.29 24.11 25.11
C GLN A 164 0.69 25.43 24.43
N GLU A 165 1.81 26.05 24.83
CA GLU A 165 2.31 27.26 24.16
C GLU A 165 2.80 26.93 22.74
N GLY A 166 3.48 25.79 22.59
CA GLY A 166 3.95 25.28 21.30
C GLY A 166 2.82 24.99 20.32
N MET A 167 1.61 24.69 20.80
CA MET A 167 0.44 24.44 19.94
C MET A 167 -0.01 25.68 19.16
N LYS A 168 0.27 26.89 19.64
CA LYS A 168 -0.21 28.15 19.03
C LYS A 168 0.38 28.45 17.65
N ILE A 169 1.50 27.82 17.29
CA ILE A 169 2.14 28.00 15.98
C ILE A 169 1.53 27.10 14.89
N LEU A 170 0.72 26.12 15.30
CA LEU A 170 0.15 25.12 14.41
C LEU A 170 -1.03 25.70 13.63
N LYS A 171 -1.24 25.16 12.42
CA LYS A 171 -2.36 25.50 11.55
C LYS A 171 -3.14 24.24 11.23
N ALA A 172 -4.46 24.33 11.26
CA ALA A 172 -5.35 23.23 10.92
C ALA A 172 -5.62 23.20 9.41
N PRO A 173 -5.96 22.03 8.82
CA PRO A 173 -6.10 20.73 9.48
C PRO A 173 -4.74 20.08 9.81
N ILE A 174 -4.64 19.51 11.02
CA ILE A 174 -3.39 18.91 11.52
C ILE A 174 -3.65 17.61 12.29
N VAL A 175 -2.67 16.71 12.23
CA VAL A 175 -2.63 15.48 13.02
C VAL A 175 -1.62 15.66 14.15
N LEU A 176 -2.06 15.41 15.38
CA LEU A 176 -1.23 15.31 16.57
C LEU A 176 -1.03 13.83 16.86
N GLN A 177 0.22 13.39 16.93
CA GLN A 177 0.58 11.99 17.15
C GLN A 177 1.48 11.88 18.37
N GLU A 178 1.26 10.86 19.21
CA GLU A 178 2.12 10.52 20.35
C GLU A 178 3.59 10.43 19.89
N PHE A 179 4.48 11.14 20.60
CA PHE A 179 5.91 10.91 20.46
C PHE A 179 6.32 9.69 21.31
N VAL A 180 6.91 8.69 20.68
CA VAL A 180 7.39 7.47 21.36
C VAL A 180 8.90 7.46 21.28
N ASN A 181 9.59 7.36 22.42
CA ASN A 181 11.04 7.14 22.43
C ASN A 181 11.38 5.83 21.70
N HIS A 182 12.40 5.85 20.84
CA HIS A 182 12.71 4.77 19.91
C HIS A 182 14.21 4.65 19.58
N GLY A 183 15.08 5.14 20.46
CA GLY A 183 16.53 5.04 20.33
C GLY A 183 17.12 5.88 19.20
N GLY A 184 16.38 6.84 18.66
CA GLY A 184 16.84 7.70 17.56
C GLY A 184 16.98 6.99 16.21
N VAL A 185 16.35 5.82 16.02
CA VAL A 185 16.43 5.05 14.78
C VAL A 185 15.05 4.75 14.20
N ILE A 186 14.92 4.99 12.89
CA ILE A 186 13.74 4.63 12.11
C ILE A 186 14.11 3.58 11.07
N PHE A 187 13.30 2.56 10.98
CA PHE A 187 13.42 1.46 10.04
C PHE A 187 12.54 1.74 8.83
N LYS A 188 13.15 2.05 7.71
CA LYS A 188 12.44 2.32 6.45
C LYS A 188 12.30 1.03 5.68
N VAL A 189 11.08 0.53 5.55
CA VAL A 189 10.77 -0.75 4.91
C VAL A 189 10.22 -0.50 3.52
N TYR A 190 11.04 -0.75 2.51
CA TYR A 190 10.68 -0.66 1.10
C TYR A 190 9.98 -1.93 0.65
N VAL A 191 8.86 -1.76 -0.07
CA VAL A 191 8.07 -2.84 -0.65
C VAL A 191 7.99 -2.61 -2.15
N VAL A 192 8.41 -3.61 -2.92
CA VAL A 192 8.34 -3.64 -4.38
C VAL A 192 7.75 -4.99 -4.78
N GLY A 193 6.45 -5.02 -5.02
CA GLY A 193 5.74 -6.29 -5.22
C GLY A 193 5.89 -7.18 -3.97
N ASP A 194 6.48 -8.37 -4.15
CA ASP A 194 6.76 -9.29 -3.05
C ASP A 194 8.15 -9.10 -2.41
N TYR A 195 9.00 -8.24 -2.99
CA TYR A 195 10.32 -7.94 -2.43
C TYR A 195 10.23 -6.90 -1.30
N VAL A 196 10.83 -7.22 -0.17
CA VAL A 196 10.85 -6.36 1.03
C VAL A 196 12.28 -6.07 1.43
N LYS A 197 12.60 -4.78 1.63
CA LYS A 197 13.93 -4.35 2.11
C LYS A 197 13.82 -3.32 3.20
N CYS A 198 14.34 -3.67 4.38
CA CYS A 198 14.48 -2.74 5.49
C CYS A 198 15.86 -2.06 5.48
N VAL A 199 15.90 -0.76 5.75
CA VAL A 199 17.12 0.00 5.99
C VAL A 199 16.99 0.86 7.26
N LYS A 200 18.09 1.01 7.99
CA LYS A 200 18.17 1.90 9.16
C LYS A 200 18.42 3.33 8.73
N ARG A 201 17.74 4.27 9.38
CA ARG A 201 17.91 5.71 9.20
C ARG A 201 17.92 6.35 10.58
N ARG A 202 18.64 7.46 10.71
CA ARG A 202 18.55 8.28 11.91
C ARG A 202 17.18 8.95 11.98
N SER A 203 16.69 9.09 13.20
CA SER A 203 15.41 9.67 13.55
C SER A 203 15.59 10.70 14.65
N LEU A 204 14.47 11.20 15.18
CA LEU A 204 14.47 12.08 16.35
C LEU A 204 15.07 11.37 17.57
N PRO A 205 15.94 12.04 18.34
CA PRO A 205 16.54 11.44 19.52
C PRO A 205 15.50 11.27 20.63
N ASP A 206 15.78 10.36 21.55
CA ASP A 206 14.94 10.18 22.72
C ASP A 206 14.94 11.42 23.62
N ILE A 207 13.80 11.63 24.29
CA ILE A 207 13.57 12.73 25.21
C ILE A 207 13.52 12.12 26.62
N SER A 208 14.44 12.58 27.49
CA SER A 208 14.45 12.18 28.90
C SER A 208 13.31 12.85 29.67
N GLU A 209 12.87 12.23 30.77
CA GLU A 209 11.81 12.80 31.63
C GLU A 209 12.15 14.21 32.12
N GLU A 210 13.42 14.47 32.46
CA GLU A 210 13.91 15.81 32.83
C GLU A 210 13.68 16.84 31.72
N LYS A 211 13.86 16.46 30.45
CA LYS A 211 13.62 17.34 29.29
C LYS A 211 12.15 17.54 29.02
N ILE A 212 11.28 16.56 29.30
CA ILE A 212 9.83 16.70 29.13
C ILE A 212 9.31 17.82 30.04
N GLY A 213 9.79 17.90 31.29
CA GLY A 213 9.35 18.95 32.23
C GLY A 213 9.96 20.34 32.03
N THR A 214 11.08 20.44 31.31
CA THR A 214 11.83 21.70 31.16
C THR A 214 11.77 22.31 29.76
N SER A 215 11.54 21.50 28.73
CA SER A 215 11.41 21.98 27.34
C SER A 215 10.07 22.67 27.16
N LYS A 216 10.06 23.83 26.47
CA LYS A 216 8.86 24.61 26.23
C LYS A 216 8.70 24.96 24.76
N GLY A 217 7.46 25.16 24.33
CA GLY A 217 7.12 25.55 22.98
C GLY A 217 7.20 24.42 21.96
N SER A 218 7.69 24.76 20.76
CA SER A 218 7.74 23.86 19.60
C SER A 218 9.11 23.87 18.94
N LEU A 219 9.53 22.72 18.41
CA LEU A 219 10.75 22.57 17.64
C LEU A 219 10.46 22.00 16.24
N PRO A 220 10.82 22.72 15.16
CA PRO A 220 10.79 22.18 13.81
C PRO A 220 11.76 20.99 13.67
N PHE A 221 11.35 19.94 12.96
CA PHE A 221 12.19 18.74 12.74
C PHE A 221 13.54 19.06 12.06
N SER A 222 13.57 20.09 11.21
CA SER A 222 14.79 20.55 10.55
C SER A 222 15.85 21.03 11.55
N GLN A 223 15.43 21.67 12.64
CA GLN A 223 16.36 22.14 13.68
C GLN A 223 16.84 20.97 14.54
N ILE A 224 15.96 20.03 14.87
CA ILE A 224 16.32 18.83 15.65
C ILE A 224 17.34 17.96 14.90
N SER A 225 17.15 17.82 13.58
CA SER A 225 18.08 17.08 12.70
C SER A 225 19.47 17.72 12.66
N ASN A 226 19.55 19.05 12.72
CA ASN A 226 20.84 19.75 12.75
C ASN A 226 21.53 19.61 14.11
N LEU A 227 20.78 19.74 15.21
CA LEU A 227 21.29 19.62 16.58
C LEU A 227 21.85 18.22 16.87
N THR A 228 21.17 17.19 16.37
CA THR A 228 21.64 15.80 16.49
C THR A 228 22.94 15.58 15.73
N ALA A 229 23.07 16.11 14.52
CA ALA A 229 24.32 16.03 13.77
C ALA A 229 25.50 16.68 14.51
N THR A 230 25.29 17.83 15.16
CA THR A 230 26.35 18.53 15.92
C THR A 230 26.74 17.83 17.22
N GLN A 231 25.77 17.23 17.92
CA GLN A 231 26.05 16.46 19.15
C GLN A 231 26.84 15.18 18.87
N GLU A 232 26.62 14.55 17.73
CA GLU A 232 27.33 13.34 17.35
C GLU A 232 28.79 13.57 16.92
N GLU A 233 29.10 14.72 16.29
CA GLU A 233 30.48 15.12 16.05
C GLU A 233 31.26 15.19 17.36
N LYS A 234 30.62 15.73 18.41
CA LYS A 234 31.17 15.72 19.77
C LYS A 234 31.22 14.31 20.36
N ASN A 235 30.16 13.51 20.28
CA ASN A 235 30.15 12.17 20.89
C ASN A 235 31.14 11.19 20.25
N LYS A 236 31.44 11.34 18.95
CA LYS A 236 32.53 10.62 18.27
C LYS A 236 33.91 10.95 18.83
N GLU A 237 34.11 12.19 19.28
CA GLU A 237 35.34 12.65 19.93
C GLU A 237 35.51 12.03 21.33
N TYR A 238 34.40 11.74 22.03
CA TYR A 238 34.38 11.14 23.38
C TYR A 238 34.21 9.60 23.43
N GLY A 239 34.23 8.91 22.28
CA GLY A 239 34.18 7.44 22.22
C GLY A 239 32.81 6.80 22.48
N GLU A 240 31.73 7.57 22.59
CA GLU A 240 30.36 7.05 22.60
C GLU A 240 29.90 6.73 21.16
N ASP A 241 30.25 5.53 20.69
CA ASP A 241 29.85 5.08 19.35
C ASP A 241 28.35 4.70 19.31
N ARG A 242 27.50 5.70 19.04
CA ARG A 242 26.09 5.57 18.63
C ARG A 242 25.95 5.28 17.13
N SER A 243 26.75 4.34 16.61
CA SER A 243 26.64 3.91 15.22
C SER A 243 25.31 3.20 14.97
N LEU A 244 24.68 3.50 13.83
CA LEU A 244 23.49 2.78 13.36
C LEU A 244 23.76 1.27 13.23
N GLU A 245 25.02 0.85 13.12
CA GLU A 245 25.43 -0.53 12.94
C GLU A 245 25.04 -1.42 14.12
N LYS A 246 25.18 -0.92 15.36
CA LYS A 246 24.85 -1.66 16.58
C LYS A 246 23.36 -1.85 16.83
N VAL A 247 22.51 -1.06 16.17
CA VAL A 247 21.06 -1.17 16.33
C VAL A 247 20.57 -2.41 15.61
N GLU A 248 19.94 -3.31 16.36
CA GLU A 248 19.37 -4.55 15.82
C GLU A 248 18.26 -4.24 14.80
N MET A 249 18.20 -5.04 13.73
CA MET A 249 17.14 -4.96 12.73
C MET A 249 15.87 -5.64 13.24
N PRO A 250 14.67 -5.18 12.85
CA PRO A 250 13.45 -5.97 13.03
C PRO A 250 13.60 -7.32 12.30
N PRO A 251 13.00 -8.41 12.81
CA PRO A 251 13.05 -9.71 12.16
C PRO A 251 12.51 -9.63 10.72
N SER A 252 13.27 -10.16 9.75
CA SER A 252 12.90 -10.05 8.33
C SER A 252 11.55 -10.70 8.04
N ARG A 253 11.31 -11.90 8.57
CA ARG A 253 10.04 -12.63 8.44
C ARG A 253 8.84 -11.81 8.92
N PHE A 254 9.00 -11.10 10.05
CA PHE A 254 7.96 -10.23 10.57
C PHE A 254 7.65 -9.09 9.60
N LEU A 255 8.69 -8.41 9.08
CA LEU A 255 8.51 -7.33 8.11
C LEU A 255 7.93 -7.81 6.77
N GLU A 256 8.30 -9.01 6.32
CA GLU A 256 7.79 -9.62 5.09
C GLU A 256 6.29 -9.93 5.19
N GLU A 257 5.85 -10.57 6.29
CA GLU A 257 4.42 -10.85 6.49
C GLU A 257 3.61 -9.57 6.71
N LEU A 258 4.15 -8.58 7.43
CA LEU A 258 3.53 -7.27 7.59
C LEU A 258 3.37 -6.56 6.24
N ALA A 259 4.45 -6.48 5.45
CA ALA A 259 4.44 -5.86 4.13
C ALA A 259 3.44 -6.56 3.19
N LYS A 260 3.37 -7.89 3.22
CA LYS A 260 2.42 -8.69 2.46
C LYS A 260 0.97 -8.45 2.88
N ALA A 261 0.70 -8.34 4.18
CA ALA A 261 -0.62 -7.99 4.69
C ALA A 261 -1.03 -6.57 4.26
N MET A 262 -0.13 -5.60 4.37
CA MET A 262 -0.33 -4.23 3.88
C MET A 262 -0.60 -4.20 2.37
N ARG A 263 0.20 -4.91 1.57
CA ARG A 263 0.05 -5.03 0.12
C ARG A 263 -1.36 -5.47 -0.26
N ARG A 264 -1.84 -6.54 0.38
CA ARG A 264 -3.19 -7.11 0.16
C ARG A 264 -4.29 -6.14 0.57
N SER A 265 -4.16 -5.50 1.73
CA SER A 265 -5.19 -4.58 2.24
C SER A 265 -5.27 -3.29 1.43
N MET A 266 -4.14 -2.80 0.93
CA MET A 266 -4.05 -1.51 0.24
C MET A 266 -4.18 -1.65 -1.28
N GLY A 267 -3.85 -2.81 -1.85
CA GLY A 267 -3.78 -3.01 -3.30
C GLY A 267 -2.63 -2.26 -3.97
N LEU A 268 -1.56 -1.94 -3.23
CA LEU A 268 -0.38 -1.22 -3.73
C LEU A 268 0.81 -2.16 -3.84
N ASN A 269 1.61 -2.03 -4.89
CA ASN A 269 2.85 -2.77 -5.08
C ASN A 269 4.09 -1.95 -4.75
N LEU A 270 4.05 -0.63 -4.96
CA LEU A 270 5.19 0.26 -4.77
C LEU A 270 4.95 1.20 -3.60
N PHE A 271 5.43 0.84 -2.42
CA PHE A 271 5.35 1.72 -1.25
C PHE A 271 6.52 1.49 -0.30
N ASN A 272 6.73 2.41 0.63
CA ASN A 272 7.46 2.08 1.84
C ASN A 272 6.62 2.49 3.04
N PHE A 273 6.95 1.92 4.18
CA PHE A 273 6.47 2.38 5.47
C PHE A 273 7.62 2.58 6.43
N ASP A 274 7.42 3.50 7.36
CA ASP A 274 8.41 3.91 8.34
C ASP A 274 8.02 3.30 9.70
N VAL A 275 8.92 2.51 10.27
CA VAL A 275 8.72 1.76 11.52
C VAL A 275 9.68 2.26 12.59
N ILE A 276 9.20 2.41 13.81
CA ILE A 276 10.02 2.64 15.00
C ILE A 276 9.87 1.47 15.97
N ARG A 277 10.90 1.19 16.77
CA ARG A 277 10.84 0.21 17.87
C ARG A 277 10.62 0.97 19.17
N ASP A 278 9.57 0.63 19.93
CA ASP A 278 9.25 1.30 21.19
C ASP A 278 10.38 1.04 22.21
N ALA A 279 11.00 2.09 22.74
CA ALA A 279 12.09 1.94 23.70
C ALA A 279 11.63 1.32 25.04
N ARG A 280 10.33 1.36 25.33
CA ARG A 280 9.72 0.72 26.52
C ARG A 280 9.56 -0.79 26.36
N ASP A 281 9.55 -1.27 25.10
CA ASP A 281 9.16 -2.63 24.74
C ASP A 281 9.84 -3.03 23.42
N GLY A 282 10.95 -3.77 23.53
CA GLY A 282 11.83 -4.10 22.40
C GLY A 282 11.18 -4.89 21.26
N ASP A 283 10.06 -5.57 21.54
CA ASP A 283 9.32 -6.38 20.57
C ASP A 283 8.10 -5.64 19.99
N ARG A 284 7.88 -4.38 20.39
CA ARG A 284 6.78 -3.55 19.90
C ARG A 284 7.25 -2.60 18.80
N TYR A 285 6.70 -2.78 17.61
CA TYR A 285 6.98 -1.99 16.41
C TYR A 285 5.81 -1.08 16.07
N LEU A 286 6.07 0.20 15.83
CA LEU A 286 5.02 1.17 15.50
C LEU A 286 5.23 1.71 14.10
N ILE A 287 4.20 1.63 13.26
CA ILE A 287 4.17 2.20 11.92
C ILE A 287 3.74 3.66 12.06
N ILE A 288 4.56 4.59 11.55
CA ILE A 288 4.34 6.03 11.77
C ILE A 288 4.06 6.83 10.49
N ASP A 289 4.32 6.24 9.32
CA ASP A 289 4.13 6.86 8.01
C ASP A 289 4.14 5.80 6.91
N ILE A 290 3.35 5.98 5.85
CA ILE A 290 3.33 5.12 4.65
C ILE A 290 3.38 6.02 3.41
N ASN A 291 4.25 5.72 2.46
CA ASN A 291 4.45 6.54 1.28
C ASN A 291 4.32 5.71 0.00
N TYR A 292 3.44 6.14 -0.90
CA TYR A 292 3.37 5.59 -2.26
C TYR A 292 4.62 5.96 -3.06
N PHE A 293 5.15 4.98 -3.78
CA PHE A 293 6.25 5.10 -4.73
C PHE A 293 7.38 6.04 -4.24
N PRO A 294 8.09 5.64 -3.18
CA PRO A 294 9.03 6.49 -2.46
C PRO A 294 10.37 6.65 -3.18
N GLY A 295 11.25 7.49 -2.64
CA GLY A 295 12.60 7.63 -3.17
C GLY A 295 13.45 6.37 -2.91
N TYR A 296 14.00 5.78 -3.98
CA TYR A 296 14.80 4.54 -3.91
C TYR A 296 16.30 4.78 -3.81
N ALA A 297 16.77 6.03 -3.81
CA ALA A 297 18.21 6.36 -3.76
C ALA A 297 18.97 5.80 -2.53
N LYS A 298 18.24 5.40 -1.48
CA LYS A 298 18.78 4.78 -0.26
C LYS A 298 18.46 3.29 -0.13
N MET A 299 17.77 2.72 -1.12
CA MET A 299 17.50 1.28 -1.20
C MET A 299 18.66 0.62 -1.97
N PRO A 300 19.40 -0.30 -1.34
CA PRO A 300 20.45 -1.05 -2.02
C PRO A 300 19.85 -1.87 -3.17
N CYS A 301 20.57 -1.91 -4.30
CA CYS A 301 20.20 -2.75 -5.45
C CYS A 301 18.78 -2.49 -5.96
N TYR A 302 18.31 -1.24 -5.98
CA TYR A 302 16.96 -0.94 -6.45
C TYR A 302 16.79 -1.25 -7.96
N GLU A 303 17.86 -1.15 -8.76
CA GLU A 303 17.81 -1.45 -10.19
C GLU A 303 17.38 -2.89 -10.50
N PRO A 304 18.09 -3.94 -10.04
CA PRO A 304 17.67 -5.32 -10.29
C PRO A 304 16.29 -5.62 -9.70
N VAL A 305 16.00 -5.14 -8.49
CA VAL A 305 14.70 -5.37 -7.84
C VAL A 305 13.54 -4.80 -8.67
N LEU A 306 13.70 -3.60 -9.21
CA LEU A 306 12.66 -2.97 -10.03
C LEU A 306 12.53 -3.61 -11.41
N THR A 307 13.66 -3.97 -12.03
CA THR A 307 13.64 -4.67 -13.31
C THR A 307 12.97 -6.04 -13.17
N ASP A 308 13.22 -6.78 -12.08
CA ASP A 308 12.55 -8.04 -11.78
C ASP A 308 11.06 -7.82 -11.51
N PHE A 309 10.72 -6.78 -10.74
CA PHE A 309 9.31 -6.41 -10.53
C PHE A 309 8.58 -6.10 -11.84
N PHE A 310 9.16 -5.31 -12.73
CA PHE A 310 8.54 -5.04 -14.04
C PHE A 310 8.36 -6.32 -14.85
N TRP A 311 9.38 -7.18 -14.85
CA TRP A 311 9.32 -8.48 -15.50
C TRP A 311 8.18 -9.34 -14.95
N ASP A 312 8.03 -9.40 -13.62
CA ASP A 312 6.99 -10.18 -12.96
C ASP A 312 5.59 -9.61 -13.23
N MET A 313 5.44 -8.29 -13.25
CA MET A 313 4.17 -7.64 -13.62
C MET A 313 3.73 -8.02 -15.03
N ILE A 314 4.67 -8.10 -15.97
CA ILE A 314 4.40 -8.46 -17.37
C ILE A 314 4.20 -9.98 -17.52
N SER A 315 5.03 -10.78 -16.86
CA SER A 315 5.07 -12.24 -17.03
C SER A 315 3.97 -12.99 -16.27
N ASN A 316 3.51 -12.46 -15.12
CA ASN A 316 2.39 -13.07 -14.42
C ASN A 316 1.10 -13.01 -15.24
N LEU A 317 0.98 -12.03 -16.15
CA LEU A 317 -0.11 -11.94 -17.11
C LEU A 317 0.04 -12.98 -18.22
N THR A 318 1.24 -13.15 -18.80
CA THR A 318 1.46 -14.17 -19.84
C THR A 318 1.27 -15.60 -19.30
N ALA A 319 1.70 -15.89 -18.07
CA ALA A 319 1.47 -17.18 -17.42
C ALA A 319 -0.01 -17.42 -17.08
N GLN A 320 -0.78 -16.37 -16.74
CA GLN A 320 -2.23 -16.47 -16.61
C GLN A 320 -2.90 -16.66 -17.98
N GLU A 321 -2.37 -16.08 -19.05
CA GLU A 321 -2.85 -16.30 -20.42
C GLU A 321 -2.55 -17.71 -20.94
N GLU A 322 -1.37 -18.27 -20.67
CA GLU A 322 -1.01 -19.65 -20.99
C GLU A 322 -1.89 -20.63 -20.22
N LYS A 323 -2.09 -20.41 -18.91
CA LYS A 323 -3.05 -21.21 -18.13
C LYS A 323 -4.47 -21.05 -18.66
N ASN A 324 -4.94 -19.84 -18.96
CA ASN A 324 -6.29 -19.62 -19.48
C ASN A 324 -6.48 -20.18 -20.90
N LYS A 325 -5.42 -20.28 -21.72
CA LYS A 325 -5.43 -20.99 -23.01
C LYS A 325 -5.38 -22.51 -22.81
N GLU A 326 -4.61 -23.02 -21.86
CA GLU A 326 -4.52 -24.44 -21.51
C GLU A 326 -5.82 -24.96 -20.85
N TYR A 327 -6.55 -24.11 -20.12
CA TYR A 327 -7.92 -24.37 -19.64
C TYR A 327 -9.02 -24.01 -20.66
N GLY A 328 -8.68 -23.24 -21.71
CA GLY A 328 -9.60 -22.81 -22.77
C GLY A 328 -9.63 -23.76 -23.98
N GLU A 329 -8.57 -24.55 -24.18
CA GLU A 329 -8.55 -25.70 -25.09
C GLU A 329 -8.88 -26.98 -24.32
N ASP A 330 -10.19 -27.24 -24.21
CA ASP A 330 -10.77 -28.42 -23.59
C ASP A 330 -10.21 -29.73 -24.18
N ARG A 331 -9.51 -30.49 -23.33
CA ARG A 331 -9.33 -31.95 -23.48
C ARG A 331 -9.39 -32.72 -22.16
N SER A 332 -10.06 -32.21 -21.12
CA SER A 332 -10.22 -33.01 -19.89
C SER A 332 -11.46 -32.75 -19.03
N LEU A 333 -12.39 -31.87 -19.42
CA LEU A 333 -13.60 -31.64 -18.62
C LEU A 333 -14.73 -32.64 -18.86
N GLU A 334 -14.63 -33.53 -19.86
CA GLU A 334 -15.66 -34.55 -20.16
C GLU A 334 -15.90 -35.60 -19.05
N LYS A 335 -15.23 -35.53 -17.89
CA LYS A 335 -15.35 -36.56 -16.83
C LYS A 335 -15.72 -36.07 -15.43
N VAL A 336 -15.92 -34.76 -15.20
CA VAL A 336 -16.33 -34.30 -13.87
C VAL A 336 -17.84 -34.19 -13.80
N GLU A 337 -18.45 -35.11 -13.07
CA GLU A 337 -19.89 -35.10 -12.79
C GLU A 337 -20.25 -33.86 -11.94
N MET A 338 -21.12 -33.02 -12.49
CA MET A 338 -21.64 -31.81 -11.82
C MET A 338 -22.41 -32.17 -10.54
N PRO A 339 -22.36 -31.33 -9.48
CA PRO A 339 -23.24 -31.50 -8.34
C PRO A 339 -24.71 -31.46 -8.77
N PRO A 340 -25.61 -32.18 -8.08
CA PRO A 340 -27.04 -32.11 -8.38
C PRO A 340 -27.56 -30.67 -8.27
N THR A 341 -28.31 -30.20 -9.27
CA THR A 341 -28.86 -28.84 -9.29
C THR A 341 -29.72 -28.54 -8.06
N SER A 342 -30.50 -29.52 -7.59
CA SER A 342 -31.32 -29.40 -6.37
C SER A 342 -30.48 -29.11 -5.12
N PHE A 343 -29.31 -29.73 -5.00
CA PHE A 343 -28.37 -29.46 -3.89
C PHE A 343 -27.82 -28.03 -3.96
N LEU A 344 -27.40 -27.58 -5.15
CA LEU A 344 -26.89 -26.22 -5.35
C LEU A 344 -27.97 -25.16 -5.08
N GLU A 345 -29.21 -25.43 -5.45
CA GLU A 345 -30.36 -24.55 -5.17
C GLU A 345 -30.66 -24.46 -3.67
N GLU A 346 -30.66 -25.58 -2.94
CA GLU A 346 -30.88 -25.59 -1.50
C GLU A 346 -29.76 -24.87 -0.75
N LEU A 347 -28.51 -25.11 -1.15
CA LEU A 347 -27.34 -24.44 -0.61
C LEU A 347 -27.43 -22.92 -0.86
N ALA A 348 -27.74 -22.50 -2.08
CA ALA A 348 -27.93 -21.09 -2.41
C ALA A 348 -29.07 -20.45 -1.60
N LYS A 349 -30.20 -21.15 -1.39
CA LYS A 349 -31.31 -20.66 -0.54
C LYS A 349 -30.87 -20.49 0.92
N ALA A 350 -30.12 -21.46 1.46
CA ALA A 350 -29.60 -21.39 2.82
C ALA A 350 -28.61 -20.23 3.00
N MET A 351 -27.68 -20.05 2.04
CA MET A 351 -26.71 -18.95 2.03
C MET A 351 -27.40 -17.60 1.90
N ARG A 352 -28.39 -17.46 1.01
CA ARG A 352 -29.22 -16.25 0.89
C ARG A 352 -29.89 -15.89 2.22
N LYS A 353 -30.46 -16.87 2.92
CA LYS A 353 -31.12 -16.65 4.22
C LYS A 353 -30.13 -16.28 5.32
N SER A 354 -28.96 -16.91 5.35
CA SER A 354 -27.96 -16.69 6.40
C SER A 354 -27.16 -15.39 6.20
N MET A 355 -26.90 -15.00 4.95
CA MET A 355 -26.02 -13.87 4.61
C MET A 355 -26.82 -12.62 4.20
N GLY A 356 -28.12 -12.73 3.96
CA GLY A 356 -28.96 -11.62 3.51
C GLY A 356 -28.66 -11.15 2.07
N LEU A 357 -27.97 -11.96 1.27
CA LEU A 357 -27.54 -11.58 -0.09
C LEU A 357 -28.57 -12.01 -1.14
N ASN A 358 -28.96 -11.07 -2.01
CA ASN A 358 -29.89 -11.36 -3.11
C ASN A 358 -29.19 -11.77 -4.41
N LEU A 359 -27.98 -11.29 -4.66
CA LEU A 359 -27.19 -11.58 -5.87
C LEU A 359 -25.76 -11.97 -5.46
N PHE A 360 -25.38 -13.22 -5.71
CA PHE A 360 -24.05 -13.76 -5.44
C PHE A 360 -23.81 -15.01 -6.28
N ASN A 361 -22.55 -15.38 -6.48
CA ASN A 361 -22.16 -16.74 -6.87
C ASN A 361 -21.29 -17.35 -5.77
N PHE A 362 -20.97 -18.63 -5.93
CA PHE A 362 -20.07 -19.34 -5.06
C PHE A 362 -19.41 -20.48 -5.83
N ASP A 363 -18.16 -20.75 -5.50
CA ASP A 363 -17.37 -21.82 -6.10
C ASP A 363 -17.43 -23.05 -5.21
N VAL A 364 -17.67 -24.21 -5.81
CA VAL A 364 -17.79 -25.48 -5.10
C VAL A 364 -16.78 -26.47 -5.66
N ILE A 365 -16.08 -27.16 -4.75
CA ILE A 365 -15.24 -28.32 -5.09
C ILE A 365 -15.82 -29.58 -4.47
N ARG A 366 -15.64 -30.72 -5.14
CA ARG A 366 -16.00 -32.05 -4.61
C ARG A 366 -14.77 -32.63 -3.89
N ASP A 367 -14.93 -33.14 -2.67
CA ASP A 367 -13.83 -33.80 -1.97
C ASP A 367 -13.46 -35.09 -2.72
N ALA A 368 -12.19 -35.21 -3.12
CA ALA A 368 -11.70 -36.40 -3.83
C ALA A 368 -11.77 -37.68 -3.00
N ARG A 369 -11.88 -37.57 -1.66
CA ARG A 369 -11.96 -38.71 -0.73
C ARG A 369 -13.40 -39.09 -0.37
N ASP A 370 -14.36 -38.22 -0.67
CA ASP A 370 -15.77 -38.44 -0.39
C ASP A 370 -16.64 -37.80 -1.48
N ALA A 371 -17.15 -38.66 -2.35
CA ALA A 371 -17.95 -38.27 -3.50
C ALA A 371 -19.29 -37.60 -3.12
N SER A 372 -19.73 -37.68 -1.86
CA SER A 372 -20.94 -37.03 -1.35
C SER A 372 -20.67 -35.67 -0.70
N ARG A 373 -19.38 -35.30 -0.52
CA ARG A 373 -18.98 -34.08 0.16
C ARG A 373 -18.56 -32.99 -0.82
N TYR A 374 -19.17 -31.83 -0.64
CA TYR A 374 -18.87 -30.61 -1.38
C TYR A 374 -18.38 -29.54 -0.42
N LEU A 375 -17.39 -28.75 -0.85
CA LEU A 375 -16.82 -27.63 -0.10
C LEU A 375 -17.03 -26.35 -0.90
N VAL A 376 -17.66 -25.36 -0.29
CA VAL A 376 -17.71 -24.00 -0.84
C VAL A 376 -16.37 -23.34 -0.53
N ILE A 377 -15.66 -22.91 -1.57
CA ILE A 377 -14.30 -22.36 -1.44
C ILE A 377 -14.25 -20.86 -1.61
N ASP A 378 -15.22 -20.28 -2.32
CA ASP A 378 -15.31 -18.85 -2.54
C ASP A 378 -16.76 -18.40 -2.70
N ILE A 379 -17.06 -17.15 -2.31
CA ILE A 379 -18.37 -16.52 -2.44
C ILE A 379 -18.16 -15.08 -2.89
N ASN A 380 -18.59 -14.74 -4.11
CA ASN A 380 -18.50 -13.37 -4.60
C ASN A 380 -19.86 -12.69 -4.57
N TYR A 381 -19.91 -11.52 -3.93
CA TYR A 381 -21.07 -10.63 -3.99
C TYR A 381 -21.03 -9.85 -5.31
N PHE A 382 -22.11 -9.96 -6.09
CA PHE A 382 -22.24 -9.33 -7.41
C PHE A 382 -21.18 -9.77 -8.44
N PRO A 383 -21.15 -11.06 -8.82
CA PRO A 383 -20.19 -11.58 -9.79
C PRO A 383 -20.43 -11.06 -11.21
N GLY A 384 -19.42 -11.22 -12.07
CA GLY A 384 -19.61 -11.02 -13.51
C GLY A 384 -20.51 -12.10 -14.11
N TYR A 385 -21.61 -11.70 -14.75
CA TYR A 385 -22.59 -12.62 -15.35
C TYR A 385 -22.35 -12.92 -16.84
N ALA A 386 -21.30 -12.37 -17.44
CA ALA A 386 -21.02 -12.47 -18.89
C ALA A 386 -20.87 -13.91 -19.41
N LYS A 387 -20.56 -14.87 -18.52
CA LYS A 387 -20.43 -16.30 -18.84
C LYS A 387 -21.66 -17.13 -18.45
N MET A 388 -22.65 -16.54 -17.78
CA MET A 388 -23.87 -17.23 -17.40
C MET A 388 -24.79 -17.33 -18.62
N PRO A 389 -25.22 -18.54 -19.02
CA PRO A 389 -26.16 -18.69 -20.12
C PRO A 389 -27.44 -17.91 -19.85
N SER A 390 -27.87 -17.10 -20.82
CA SER A 390 -29.12 -16.32 -20.74
C SER A 390 -29.20 -15.38 -19.52
N TYR A 391 -28.08 -14.78 -19.11
CA TYR A 391 -28.07 -13.91 -17.92
C TYR A 391 -28.97 -12.68 -18.05
N GLU A 392 -29.10 -12.10 -19.25
CA GLU A 392 -29.89 -10.89 -19.50
C GLU A 392 -31.38 -11.09 -19.17
N PRO A 393 -32.08 -12.14 -19.68
CA PRO A 393 -33.46 -12.39 -19.29
C PRO A 393 -33.59 -12.79 -17.81
N VAL A 394 -32.64 -13.55 -17.24
CA VAL A 394 -32.69 -13.97 -15.82
C VAL A 394 -32.58 -12.78 -14.87
N LEU A 395 -31.66 -11.84 -15.13
CA LEU A 395 -31.54 -10.62 -14.35
C LEU A 395 -32.75 -9.70 -14.55
N THR A 396 -33.28 -9.63 -15.77
CA THR A 396 -34.50 -8.87 -16.06
C THR A 396 -35.69 -9.37 -15.24
N GLU A 397 -35.93 -10.68 -15.20
CA GLU A 397 -36.97 -11.29 -14.38
C GLU A 397 -36.70 -11.05 -12.88
N PHE A 398 -35.46 -11.20 -12.42
CA PHE A 398 -35.10 -10.93 -11.03
C PHE A 398 -35.41 -9.48 -10.61
N PHE A 399 -35.03 -8.49 -11.44
CA PHE A 399 -35.35 -7.08 -11.17
C PHE A 399 -36.85 -6.83 -11.23
N TRP A 400 -37.58 -7.45 -12.16
CA TRP A 400 -39.03 -7.37 -12.23
C TRP A 400 -39.69 -7.94 -10.96
N ASP A 401 -39.20 -9.07 -10.45
CA ASP A 401 -39.63 -9.69 -9.20
C ASP A 401 -39.37 -8.79 -7.98
N MET A 402 -38.22 -8.12 -7.92
CA MET A 402 -37.91 -7.17 -6.85
C MET A 402 -38.82 -5.94 -6.87
N VAL A 403 -39.16 -5.43 -8.06
CA VAL A 403 -40.04 -4.28 -8.22
C VAL A 403 -41.50 -4.64 -7.91
N THR A 404 -41.95 -5.83 -8.29
CA THR A 404 -43.33 -6.27 -8.08
C THR A 404 -43.59 -6.77 -6.65
N LYS A 405 -42.62 -7.40 -5.96
CA LYS A 405 -42.75 -7.78 -4.55
C LYS A 405 -42.84 -6.59 -3.58
N LYS A 406 -42.42 -5.39 -3.99
CA LYS A 406 -42.63 -4.15 -3.22
C LYS A 406 -44.08 -3.63 -3.24
N ASN A 407 -44.95 -4.14 -4.12
CA ASN A 407 -46.34 -3.68 -4.27
C ASN A 407 -47.39 -4.52 -3.51
N HIS A 408 -46.95 -5.48 -2.68
CA HIS A 408 -47.84 -6.33 -1.87
C HIS A 408 -47.41 -6.45 -0.39
N VAL A 409 -46.93 -5.34 0.20
CA VAL A 409 -46.85 -5.19 1.66
C VAL A 409 -47.87 -4.17 2.12
#